data_AF-A0AA35W2R8-F1
#
_entry.id   AF-A0AA35W2R8-F1
#
_cell.length_a   1.000
_cell.length_b   1.000
_cell.length_c   1.000
_cell.angle_alpha   90.00
_cell.angle_beta   90.00
_cell.angle_gamma   90.00
#
_symmetry.space_group_name_H-M   'P 1'
#
loop_
_entity.id
_entity.type
_entity.pdbx_description
1 polymer ?
#
loop_
_entity_poly.entity_id
_entity_poly.type
_entity_poly.pdbx_seq_one_letter_code
_entity_poly.pdbx_strand_id
1 'polypeptide(L)'
;MIKCQSRTSLKQYIPQKPVKRGIKVWVRADSHNGYFSQFEVYQGKGSNTTPELGLGGSVVKTLTRPLVGKHHHIFMDNFFTSPALLMDLLQDGIYACGTVRSNRRGFPQDLKGKRILKNRGDFTVRQSGQLTATVWLDNKQVQVMATMSSQMREGLSELRHTDTTVREVQAPTSINYVQQVDGRSIQGQG
;
A
#
# COMPACT_ATOMS: atom_id res chain seq x y z
N MET A 1 11.75 10.15 6.98
CA MET A 1 13.19 10.01 7.31
C MET A 1 13.57 11.19 8.16
N ILE A 2 14.27 10.96 9.27
CA ILE A 2 14.66 12.01 10.21
C ILE A 2 16.11 12.39 9.92
N LYS A 3 16.37 13.67 9.63
CA LYS A 3 17.73 14.17 9.42
C LYS A 3 18.55 13.94 10.69
N CYS A 4 19.71 13.31 10.57
CA CYS A 4 20.59 13.03 11.70
C CYS A 4 22.03 13.36 11.32
N GLN A 5 22.67 14.26 12.08
CA GLN A 5 24.04 14.71 11.84
C GLN A 5 25.06 13.87 12.63
N SER A 6 24.71 13.37 13.82
CA SER A 6 25.57 12.56 14.70
C SER A 6 26.15 11.32 14.03
N ARG A 7 27.36 10.86 14.38
CA ARG A 7 27.92 9.62 13.84
C ARG A 7 27.21 8.40 14.47
N THR A 8 26.39 7.69 13.70
CA THR A 8 25.65 6.50 14.16
C THR A 8 25.49 5.49 13.03
N SER A 9 25.53 4.20 13.37
CA SER A 9 25.30 3.07 12.46
C SER A 9 23.84 2.97 11.98
N LEU A 10 22.89 3.62 12.67
CA LEU A 10 21.47 3.59 12.33
C LEU A 10 21.11 4.41 11.08
N LYS A 11 22.04 5.24 10.57
CA LYS A 11 21.79 6.06 9.39
C LYS A 11 21.58 5.20 8.16
N GLN A 12 20.51 5.49 7.44
CA GLN A 12 20.22 4.93 6.14
C GLN A 12 20.41 5.97 5.04
N TYR A 13 20.85 5.52 3.87
CA TYR A 13 20.85 6.31 2.66
C TYR A 13 19.71 5.87 1.74
N ILE A 14 18.76 6.77 1.45
CA ILE A 14 17.66 6.53 0.51
C ILE A 14 17.66 7.66 -0.52
N PRO A 15 18.13 7.41 -1.76
CA PRO A 15 18.40 8.46 -2.73
C PRO A 15 17.15 9.22 -3.21
N GLN A 16 15.99 8.57 -3.19
CA GLN A 16 14.72 9.12 -3.67
C GLN A 16 13.94 9.93 -2.62
N LYS A 17 14.47 10.10 -1.40
CA LYS A 17 13.81 10.90 -0.34
C LYS A 17 14.43 12.31 -0.28
N PRO A 18 13.66 13.36 0.07
CA PRO A 18 14.18 14.73 0.20
C PRO A 18 15.36 14.81 1.17
N VAL A 19 15.22 14.20 2.35
CA VAL A 19 16.33 13.89 3.24
C VAL A 19 16.91 12.54 2.80
N LYS A 20 18.07 12.55 2.14
CA LYS A 20 18.68 11.33 1.59
C LYS A 20 19.42 10.50 2.63
N ARG A 21 20.06 11.14 3.63
CA ARG A 21 20.80 10.47 4.73
C ARG A 21 20.17 10.83 6.06
N GLY A 22 19.74 9.82 6.81
CA GLY A 22 19.08 10.02 8.10
C GLY A 22 18.61 8.73 8.74
N ILE A 23 17.89 8.84 9.85
CA ILE A 23 17.28 7.70 10.53
C ILE A 23 15.96 7.38 9.84
N LYS A 24 15.80 6.11 9.47
CA LYS A 24 14.56 5.61 8.88
C LYS A 24 13.63 5.15 10.00
N VAL A 25 12.38 5.59 9.95
CA VAL A 25 11.33 5.23 10.91
C VAL A 25 10.13 4.74 10.12
N TRP A 26 9.58 3.62 10.56
CA TRP A 26 8.30 3.07 10.10
C TRP A 26 7.19 3.62 10.97
N VAL A 27 6.07 4.02 10.38
CA VAL A 27 5.00 4.71 11.10
C VAL A 27 3.66 4.18 10.63
N ARG A 28 2.73 4.00 11.57
CA ARG A 28 1.31 3.85 11.32
C ARG A 28 0.61 5.15 11.73
N ALA A 29 -0.08 5.75 10.78
CA ALA A 29 -0.85 6.97 10.98
C ALA A 29 -2.32 6.73 10.70
N ASP A 30 -3.18 7.50 11.36
CA ASP A 30 -4.59 7.62 10.99
C ASP A 30 -4.71 8.38 9.65
N SER A 31 -5.49 7.83 8.72
CA SER A 31 -5.67 8.39 7.39
C SER A 31 -6.46 9.71 7.37
N HIS A 32 -7.30 9.97 8.37
CA HIS A 32 -8.18 11.13 8.36
C HIS A 32 -7.50 12.39 8.94
N ASN A 33 -6.81 12.24 10.07
CA ASN A 33 -6.22 13.37 10.81
C ASN A 33 -4.68 13.34 10.84
N GLY A 34 -4.04 12.31 10.27
CA GLY A 34 -2.58 12.18 10.24
C GLY A 34 -1.94 11.81 11.59
N TYR A 35 -2.72 11.43 12.61
CA TYR A 35 -2.20 11.12 13.94
C TYR A 35 -1.30 9.88 13.95
N PHE A 36 -0.07 10.04 14.44
CA PHE A 36 0.90 8.96 14.56
C PHE A 36 0.64 8.12 15.80
N SER A 37 0.04 6.95 15.61
CA SER A 37 -0.37 6.08 16.72
C SER A 37 0.67 5.01 17.06
N GLN A 38 1.54 4.63 16.13
CA GLN A 38 2.60 3.66 16.38
C GLN A 38 3.77 3.88 15.43
N PHE A 39 5.00 3.66 15.92
CA PHE A 39 6.20 3.75 15.09
C PHE A 39 7.29 2.77 15.53
N GLU A 40 8.23 2.49 14.62
CA GLU A 40 9.39 1.64 14.87
C GLU A 40 10.63 2.21 14.15
N VAL A 41 11.75 2.34 14.87
CA VAL A 41 13.02 2.79 14.28
C VAL A 41 13.66 1.63 13.53
N TYR A 42 14.04 1.85 12.27
CA TYR A 42 14.73 0.83 11.49
C TYR A 42 16.20 0.71 11.92
N GLN A 43 16.60 -0.47 12.38
CA GLN A 43 17.92 -0.73 12.96
C GLN A 43 18.91 -1.42 12.02
N GLY A 44 18.53 -1.66 10.76
CA GLY A 44 19.39 -2.37 9.79
C GLY A 44 19.13 -3.87 9.72
N LYS A 45 20.15 -4.65 9.34
CA LYS A 45 20.07 -6.14 9.28
C LYS A 45 20.16 -6.68 10.71
N GLY A 46 19.10 -7.32 11.18
CA GLY A 46 19.01 -7.88 12.55
C GLY A 46 17.67 -7.65 13.26
N SER A 47 16.71 -6.96 12.62
CA SER A 47 15.35 -6.85 13.17
C SER A 47 14.69 -8.23 13.27
N ASN A 48 13.95 -8.46 14.37
CA ASN A 48 13.11 -9.64 14.59
C ASN A 48 12.16 -9.81 13.40
N THR A 49 12.55 -10.68 12.47
CA THR A 49 11.84 -10.90 11.22
C THR A 49 11.19 -12.27 11.31
N THR A 50 9.87 -12.29 11.14
CA THR A 50 9.12 -13.53 10.94
C THR A 50 9.52 -14.08 9.57
N PRO A 51 10.18 -15.26 9.48
CA PRO A 51 10.71 -15.76 8.21
C PRO A 51 9.66 -15.87 7.10
N GLU A 52 8.41 -16.17 7.47
CA GLU A 52 7.29 -16.34 6.55
C GLU A 52 6.82 -15.03 5.89
N LEU A 53 6.87 -13.92 6.63
CA LEU A 53 6.38 -12.61 6.20
C LEU A 53 7.50 -11.68 5.68
N GLY A 54 8.74 -11.99 6.04
CA GLY A 54 9.90 -11.14 5.79
C GLY A 54 9.84 -9.81 6.55
N LEU A 55 10.79 -8.93 6.27
CA LEU A 55 10.95 -7.65 7.00
C LEU A 55 9.69 -6.78 6.93
N GLY A 56 9.12 -6.62 5.73
CA GLY A 56 7.96 -5.76 5.51
C GLY A 56 6.74 -6.21 6.32
N GLY A 57 6.37 -7.49 6.22
CA GLY A 57 5.21 -8.00 6.96
C GLY A 57 5.43 -8.04 8.47
N SER A 58 6.66 -8.31 8.93
CA SER A 58 6.99 -8.28 10.36
C SER A 58 6.80 -6.88 10.96
N VAL A 59 7.27 -5.84 10.25
CA VAL A 59 7.05 -4.45 10.67
C VAL A 59 5.55 -4.13 10.73
N VAL A 60 4.78 -4.52 9.72
CA VAL A 60 3.33 -4.27 9.73
C VAL A 60 2.67 -4.96 10.92
N LYS A 61 2.98 -6.23 11.20
CA LYS A 61 2.44 -6.95 12.36
C LYS A 61 2.76 -6.28 13.69
N THR A 62 3.99 -5.81 13.86
CA THR A 62 4.37 -5.03 15.05
C THR A 62 3.56 -3.74 15.15
N LEU A 63 3.42 -3.00 14.06
CA LEU A 63 2.70 -1.74 14.03
C LEU A 63 1.18 -1.91 14.18
N THR A 64 0.61 -3.05 13.79
CA THR A 64 -0.84 -3.30 13.84
C THR A 64 -1.30 -4.09 15.05
N ARG A 65 -0.39 -4.61 15.90
CA ARG A 65 -0.73 -5.35 17.11
C ARG A 65 -1.82 -4.70 17.99
N PRO A 66 -1.84 -3.36 18.21
CA PRO A 66 -2.91 -2.72 18.99
C PRO A 66 -4.30 -2.71 18.33
N LEU A 67 -4.42 -3.17 17.08
CA LEU A 67 -5.65 -3.16 16.27
C LEU A 67 -6.26 -4.55 16.08
N VAL A 68 -5.61 -5.60 16.59
CA VAL A 68 -6.10 -6.98 16.50
C VAL A 68 -7.50 -7.06 17.12
N GLY A 69 -8.43 -7.68 16.38
CA GLY A 69 -9.84 -7.84 16.78
C GLY A 69 -10.68 -6.56 16.74
N LYS A 70 -10.12 -5.43 16.27
CA LYS A 70 -10.86 -4.15 16.17
C LYS A 70 -11.45 -3.88 14.79
N HIS A 71 -11.21 -4.76 13.81
CA HIS A 71 -11.80 -4.68 12.48
C HIS A 71 -11.46 -3.38 11.73
N HIS A 72 -10.26 -2.84 11.96
CA HIS A 72 -9.75 -1.68 11.25
C HIS A 72 -9.28 -2.00 9.83
N HIS A 73 -9.29 -0.98 8.97
CA HIS A 73 -8.73 -1.03 7.63
C HIS A 73 -7.33 -0.42 7.61
N ILE A 74 -6.34 -1.18 7.15
CA ILE A 74 -4.96 -0.75 6.98
C ILE A 74 -4.64 -0.59 5.50
N PHE A 75 -4.06 0.56 5.17
CA PHE A 75 -3.53 0.86 3.86
C PHE A 75 -2.00 0.87 3.90
N MET A 76 -1.36 0.24 2.92
CA MET A 76 0.10 0.08 2.91
C MET A 76 0.72 0.15 1.52
N ASP A 77 1.98 0.58 1.48
CA ASP A 77 2.79 0.62 0.25
C ASP A 77 3.22 -0.78 -0.22
N ASN A 78 3.55 -0.90 -1.50
CA ASN A 78 4.01 -2.10 -2.18
C ASN A 78 5.20 -2.81 -1.52
N PHE A 79 6.00 -2.10 -0.73
CA PHE A 79 7.09 -2.71 0.02
C PHE A 79 6.55 -3.74 1.02
N PHE A 80 5.43 -3.42 1.67
CA PHE A 80 4.81 -4.23 2.71
C PHE A 80 3.82 -5.25 2.15
N THR A 81 3.06 -4.88 1.11
CA THR A 81 1.96 -5.70 0.60
C THR A 81 2.44 -7.05 0.07
N SER A 82 1.85 -8.12 0.61
CA SER A 82 2.00 -9.48 0.11
C SER A 82 0.74 -10.31 0.39
N PRO A 83 0.44 -11.32 -0.44
CA PRO A 83 -0.70 -12.21 -0.20
C PRO A 83 -0.70 -12.86 1.19
N ALA A 84 0.48 -13.32 1.64
CA ALA A 84 0.64 -13.95 2.95
C ALA A 84 0.31 -12.97 4.09
N LEU A 85 0.87 -11.75 4.06
CA LEU A 85 0.59 -10.73 5.06
C LEU A 85 -0.90 -10.35 5.09
N LEU A 86 -1.52 -10.23 3.92
CA LEU A 86 -2.93 -9.88 3.83
C LEU A 86 -3.81 -10.94 4.51
N MET A 87 -3.59 -12.22 4.22
CA MET A 87 -4.32 -13.31 4.88
C MET A 87 -4.03 -13.41 6.38
N ASP A 88 -2.81 -13.10 6.81
CA ASP A 88 -2.42 -13.10 8.22
C ASP A 88 -3.10 -11.96 9.00
N LEU A 89 -3.16 -10.75 8.43
CA LEU A 89 -3.91 -9.63 9.01
C LEU A 89 -5.41 -9.91 9.07
N LEU A 90 -5.95 -10.59 8.06
CA LEU A 90 -7.37 -10.97 8.07
C LEU A 90 -7.71 -11.91 9.23
N GLN A 91 -6.81 -12.85 9.56
CA GLN A 91 -6.97 -13.73 10.72
C GLN A 91 -6.92 -12.94 12.05
N ASP A 92 -6.14 -11.86 12.10
CA ASP A 92 -6.13 -10.92 13.23
C ASP A 92 -7.40 -10.03 13.30
N GLY A 93 -8.36 -10.19 12.39
CA GLY A 93 -9.51 -9.29 12.28
C GLY A 93 -9.13 -7.90 11.82
N ILE A 94 -8.14 -7.79 10.91
CA ILE A 94 -7.68 -6.53 10.33
C ILE A 94 -7.84 -6.62 8.80
N TYR A 95 -8.61 -5.70 8.24
CA TYR A 95 -8.74 -5.57 6.80
C TYR A 95 -7.57 -4.78 6.25
N ALA A 96 -7.11 -5.14 5.07
CA ALA A 96 -5.89 -4.57 4.53
C ALA A 96 -5.97 -4.39 3.01
N CYS A 97 -5.40 -3.30 2.52
CA CYS A 97 -5.34 -2.95 1.11
C CYS A 97 -4.00 -2.27 0.80
N GLY A 98 -3.43 -2.55 -0.38
CA GLY A 98 -2.20 -1.88 -0.78
C GLY A 98 -1.83 -2.14 -2.22
N THR A 99 -1.01 -1.25 -2.77
CA THR A 99 -0.36 -1.54 -4.07
C THR A 99 0.53 -2.76 -3.92
N VAL A 100 0.70 -3.55 -4.98
CA VAL A 100 1.57 -4.73 -4.98
C VAL A 100 2.46 -4.74 -6.21
N ARG A 101 3.66 -5.30 -6.10
CA ARG A 101 4.50 -5.53 -7.26
C ARG A 101 4.03 -6.79 -8.00
N SER A 102 3.97 -6.74 -9.32
CA SER A 102 3.57 -7.90 -10.14
C SER A 102 4.44 -9.14 -9.95
N ASN A 103 5.71 -8.96 -9.57
CA ASN A 103 6.64 -10.06 -9.27
C ASN A 103 6.53 -10.58 -7.82
N ARG A 104 5.60 -10.08 -7.00
CA ARG A 104 5.40 -10.55 -5.64
C ARG A 104 4.95 -12.02 -5.65
N ARG A 105 5.54 -12.84 -4.78
CA ARG A 105 5.14 -14.25 -4.60
C ARG A 105 3.66 -14.33 -4.24
N GLY A 106 2.93 -15.23 -4.90
CA GLY A 106 1.49 -15.44 -4.71
C GLY A 106 0.59 -14.46 -5.49
N PHE A 107 1.14 -13.50 -6.24
CA PHE A 107 0.34 -12.69 -7.16
C PHE A 107 -0.14 -13.55 -8.36
N PRO A 108 -1.41 -13.43 -8.83
CA PRO A 108 -1.96 -14.25 -9.91
C PRO A 108 -1.12 -14.16 -11.20
N GLN A 109 -0.80 -15.30 -11.81
CA GLN A 109 0.11 -15.36 -12.95
C GLN A 109 -0.49 -14.73 -14.22
N ASP A 110 -1.78 -14.90 -14.45
CA ASP A 110 -2.51 -14.31 -15.56
C ASP A 110 -2.60 -12.77 -15.46
N LEU A 111 -2.40 -12.23 -14.26
CA LEU A 111 -2.27 -10.79 -14.01
C LEU A 111 -0.82 -10.28 -14.06
N LYS A 112 0.17 -11.14 -14.34
CA LYS A 112 1.57 -10.74 -14.52
C LYS A 112 1.83 -10.35 -15.97
N GLY A 113 1.91 -9.05 -16.23
CA GLY A 113 2.22 -8.53 -17.55
C GLY A 113 2.21 -7.01 -17.57
N LYS A 114 2.93 -6.40 -18.51
CA LYS A 114 2.99 -4.92 -18.66
C LYS A 114 1.84 -4.33 -19.47
N ARG A 115 1.08 -5.17 -20.20
CA ARG A 115 0.04 -4.77 -21.17
C ARG A 115 -1.13 -5.76 -21.19
N ILE A 116 -1.62 -6.13 -20.00
CA ILE A 116 -2.81 -7.01 -19.90
C ILE A 116 -4.08 -6.26 -20.31
N LEU A 117 -4.05 -4.94 -20.12
CA LEU A 117 -5.15 -4.03 -20.39
C LEU A 117 -4.75 -3.12 -21.55
N LYS A 118 -5.73 -2.70 -22.36
CA LYS A 118 -5.48 -1.96 -23.61
C LYS A 118 -5.80 -0.48 -23.45
N ASN A 119 -6.95 -0.19 -22.83
CA ASN A 119 -7.46 1.16 -22.72
C ASN A 119 -7.31 1.69 -21.30
N ARG A 120 -7.13 3.00 -21.19
CA ARG A 120 -7.16 3.70 -19.91
C ARG A 120 -8.54 3.51 -19.27
N GLY A 121 -8.58 3.21 -17.98
CA GLY A 121 -9.79 2.89 -17.24
C GLY A 121 -10.12 1.41 -17.18
N ASP A 122 -9.54 0.60 -18.08
CA ASP A 122 -9.71 -0.86 -18.03
C ASP A 122 -9.22 -1.39 -16.67
N PHE A 123 -9.91 -2.40 -16.16
CA PHE A 123 -9.46 -3.16 -15.00
C PHE A 123 -9.86 -4.63 -15.09
N THR A 124 -9.08 -5.47 -14.40
CA THR A 124 -9.37 -6.89 -14.21
C THR A 124 -9.20 -7.23 -12.74
N VAL A 125 -10.13 -8.03 -12.21
CA VAL A 125 -10.08 -8.54 -10.84
C VAL A 125 -9.97 -10.06 -10.85
N ARG A 126 -9.19 -10.59 -9.92
CA ARG A 126 -9.17 -12.00 -9.53
C ARG A 126 -9.42 -12.11 -8.05
N GLN A 127 -10.18 -13.12 -7.66
CA GLN A 127 -10.49 -13.39 -6.26
C GLN A 127 -10.15 -14.84 -5.92
N SER A 128 -9.57 -15.03 -4.75
CA SER A 128 -9.37 -16.34 -4.14
C SER A 128 -9.77 -16.24 -2.67
N GLY A 129 -10.88 -16.88 -2.31
CA GLY A 129 -11.50 -16.72 -0.99
C GLY A 129 -11.80 -15.24 -0.70
N GLN A 130 -11.20 -14.72 0.38
CA GLN A 130 -11.36 -13.34 0.84
C GLN A 130 -10.29 -12.37 0.31
N LEU A 131 -9.39 -12.86 -0.54
CA LEU A 131 -8.30 -12.07 -1.12
C LEU A 131 -8.64 -11.70 -2.56
N THR A 132 -8.53 -10.41 -2.87
CA THR A 132 -8.69 -9.89 -4.23
C THR A 132 -7.37 -9.33 -4.76
N ALA A 133 -7.16 -9.49 -6.06
CA ALA A 133 -6.09 -8.88 -6.81
C ALA A 133 -6.70 -8.10 -7.98
N THR A 134 -6.45 -6.80 -8.00
CA THR A 134 -6.97 -5.88 -9.02
C THR A 134 -5.81 -5.33 -9.82
N VAL A 135 -5.95 -5.34 -11.14
CA VAL A 135 -5.08 -4.63 -12.07
C VAL A 135 -5.91 -3.56 -12.74
N TRP A 136 -5.43 -2.31 -12.72
CA TRP A 136 -6.07 -1.19 -13.39
C TRP A 136 -5.06 -0.45 -14.27
N LEU A 137 -5.50 -0.01 -15.44
CA LEU A 137 -4.65 0.73 -16.36
C LEU A 137 -5.06 2.21 -16.38
N ASP A 138 -4.13 3.04 -15.93
CA ASP A 138 -4.18 4.48 -16.14
C ASP A 138 -3.09 4.87 -17.18
N ASN A 139 -2.20 5.82 -16.89
CA ASN A 139 -1.00 6.07 -17.69
C ASN A 139 -0.01 4.90 -17.57
N LYS A 140 -0.04 4.22 -16.42
CA LYS A 140 0.72 3.00 -16.14
C LYS A 140 -0.20 2.01 -15.43
N GLN A 141 0.10 0.73 -15.61
CA GLN A 141 -0.62 -0.33 -14.93
C GLN A 141 -0.30 -0.29 -13.42
N VAL A 142 -1.35 -0.28 -12.61
CA VAL A 142 -1.29 -0.34 -11.14
C VAL A 142 -1.90 -1.66 -10.70
N GLN A 143 -1.22 -2.35 -9.78
CA GLN A 143 -1.73 -3.56 -9.16
C GLN A 143 -2.02 -3.30 -7.68
N VAL A 144 -3.17 -3.74 -7.21
CA VAL A 144 -3.61 -3.65 -5.81
C VAL A 144 -4.05 -5.02 -5.33
N MET A 145 -3.78 -5.33 -4.07
CA MET A 145 -4.38 -6.48 -3.39
C MET A 145 -5.08 -6.04 -2.12
N ALA A 146 -6.19 -6.69 -1.80
CA ALA A 146 -6.99 -6.37 -0.63
C ALA A 146 -7.67 -7.60 -0.02
N THR A 147 -7.89 -7.55 1.29
CA THR A 147 -8.76 -8.48 2.02
C THR A 147 -10.16 -7.91 2.13
N MET A 148 -10.92 -7.96 1.05
CA MET A 148 -12.35 -7.65 1.07
C MET A 148 -13.09 -8.54 0.08
N SER A 149 -14.16 -9.16 0.55
CA SER A 149 -15.09 -9.96 -0.22
C SER A 149 -16.33 -9.14 -0.61
N SER A 150 -16.68 -9.21 -1.89
CA SER A 150 -18.05 -9.14 -2.44
C SER A 150 -18.72 -7.81 -2.86
N GLN A 151 -18.18 -6.61 -2.61
CA GLN A 151 -18.86 -5.35 -3.03
C GLN A 151 -18.08 -4.39 -3.93
N MET A 152 -16.97 -4.82 -4.55
CA MET A 152 -16.39 -4.05 -5.65
C MET A 152 -17.14 -4.35 -6.96
N ARG A 153 -18.41 -3.95 -7.00
CA ARG A 153 -19.15 -3.74 -8.25
C ARG A 153 -19.20 -2.24 -8.52
N GLU A 154 -18.72 -1.92 -9.72
CA GLU A 154 -19.00 -0.75 -10.54
C GLU A 154 -18.47 0.63 -10.07
N GLY A 155 -17.48 1.11 -10.82
CA GLY A 155 -17.72 2.28 -11.67
C GLY A 155 -17.82 3.62 -10.96
N LEU A 156 -16.91 3.93 -10.03
CA LEU A 156 -16.69 5.33 -9.69
C LEU A 156 -15.75 5.92 -10.74
N SER A 157 -16.23 6.95 -11.40
CA SER A 157 -15.41 7.85 -12.18
C SER A 157 -14.56 8.71 -11.26
N GLU A 158 -13.25 8.71 -11.49
CA GLU A 158 -12.32 9.61 -10.83
C GLU A 158 -12.12 10.85 -11.72
N LEU A 159 -12.39 12.04 -11.20
CA LEU A 159 -11.98 13.29 -11.83
C LEU A 159 -10.51 13.55 -11.50
N ARG A 160 -9.63 13.34 -12.48
CA ARG A 160 -8.22 13.71 -12.34
C ARG A 160 -7.95 15.09 -12.88
N HIS A 161 -7.44 15.95 -12.01
CA HIS A 161 -6.80 17.20 -12.41
C HIS A 161 -5.38 16.88 -12.90
N THR A 162 -5.15 17.11 -14.18
CA THR A 162 -3.80 17.42 -14.68
C THR A 162 -3.66 18.94 -14.73
N ASP A 163 -2.43 19.48 -14.69
CA ASP A 163 -2.11 20.92 -14.59
C ASP A 163 -2.87 21.85 -15.57
N THR A 164 -3.58 21.32 -16.57
CA THR A 164 -4.43 22.06 -17.51
C THR A 164 -5.75 21.37 -17.93
N THR A 165 -6.02 20.11 -17.56
CA THR A 165 -7.30 19.44 -17.89
C THR A 165 -7.80 18.51 -16.79
N VAL A 166 -9.11 18.62 -16.48
CA VAL A 166 -9.84 17.62 -15.68
C VAL A 166 -10.29 16.50 -16.61
N ARG A 167 -9.95 15.25 -16.28
CA ARG A 167 -10.38 14.08 -17.05
C ARG A 167 -10.99 13.03 -16.13
N GLU A 168 -12.15 12.55 -16.53
CA GLU A 168 -12.87 11.49 -15.85
C GLU A 168 -12.35 10.12 -16.30
N VAL A 169 -11.91 9.28 -15.36
CA VAL A 169 -11.41 7.93 -15.64
C VAL A 169 -12.10 6.94 -14.74
N GLN A 170 -12.65 5.88 -15.30
CA GLN A 170 -13.25 4.80 -14.52
C GLN A 170 -12.17 4.10 -13.68
N ALA A 171 -12.39 4.00 -12.37
CA ALA A 171 -11.48 3.31 -11.46
C ALA A 171 -12.24 2.37 -10.51
N PRO A 172 -11.70 1.17 -10.23
CA PRO A 172 -12.31 0.26 -9.27
C PRO A 172 -12.06 0.76 -7.84
N THR A 173 -13.00 0.54 -6.92
CA THR A 173 -12.98 1.13 -5.56
C THR A 173 -11.68 0.90 -4.77
N SER A 174 -11.03 -0.25 -4.91
CA SER A 174 -9.73 -0.54 -4.27
C SER A 174 -8.64 0.43 -4.70
N ILE A 175 -8.68 0.92 -5.93
CA ILE A 175 -7.73 1.91 -6.45
C ILE A 175 -8.00 3.26 -5.78
N ASN A 176 -9.27 3.67 -5.67
CA ASN A 176 -9.66 4.94 -5.05
C ASN A 176 -9.21 4.98 -3.58
N TYR A 177 -9.44 3.90 -2.82
CA TYR A 177 -9.01 3.86 -1.42
C TYR A 177 -7.49 3.97 -1.25
N VAL A 178 -6.72 3.28 -2.08
CA VAL A 178 -5.26 3.37 -2.01
C VAL A 178 -4.76 4.76 -2.39
N GLN A 179 -5.34 5.40 -3.40
CA GLN A 179 -4.94 6.73 -3.85
C GLN A 179 -5.30 7.85 -2.87
N GLN A 180 -6.44 7.75 -2.19
CA GLN A 180 -6.84 8.68 -1.13
C GLN A 180 -5.82 8.68 0.02
N VAL A 181 -5.30 7.50 0.37
CA VAL A 181 -4.34 7.38 1.49
C VAL A 181 -2.89 7.69 1.07
N ASP A 182 -2.52 7.43 -0.18
CA ASP A 182 -1.19 7.78 -0.72
C ASP A 182 -1.03 9.29 -1.01
N GLY A 183 -2.07 10.10 -0.79
CA GLY A 183 -1.99 11.57 -0.83
C GLY A 183 -1.70 12.15 -2.22
N ARG A 184 -2.04 11.43 -3.30
CA ARG A 184 -1.89 11.94 -4.69
C ARG A 184 -3.11 12.68 -5.24
N SER A 185 -4.16 12.85 -4.43
CA SER A 185 -5.40 13.52 -4.85
C SER A 185 -5.99 14.38 -3.73
N ILE A 186 -5.21 15.31 -3.18
CA ILE A 186 -5.73 16.49 -2.45
C ILE A 186 -4.69 17.61 -2.55
N GLN A 187 -4.56 18.19 -3.75
CA GLN A 187 -4.24 19.62 -3.84
C GLN A 187 -5.55 20.36 -3.91
N GLY A 188 -5.82 21.09 -2.84
CA GLY A 188 -7.01 21.88 -2.65
C GLY A 188 -7.05 22.41 -1.24
N GLN A 189 -5.99 23.12 -0.82
CA GLN A 189 -5.98 24.15 0.22
C GLN A 189 -4.55 24.71 0.39
N GLY A 190 -4.41 26.02 0.20
CA GLY A 190 -3.18 26.79 0.40
C GLY A 190 -2.69 27.47 -0.87
#